data_AF-A0AAE9KZW7-F1
#
_entry.id   AF-A0AAE9KZW7-F1
#
_cell.length_a   1.000
_cell.length_b   1.000
_cell.length_c   1.000
_cell.angle_alpha   90.00
_cell.angle_beta   90.00
_cell.angle_gamma   90.00
#
_symmetry.space_group_name_H-M   'P 1'
#
loop_
_entity.id
_entity.type
_entity.pdbx_description
1 polymer ?
#
loop_
_entity_poly.entity_id
_entity_poly.type
_entity_poly.pdbx_seq_one_letter_code
_entity_poly.pdbx_strand_id
1 'polypeptide(L)'
;MNQETVLNQIKAIILPYIQNNNDKIRFGSQAYPDVGQIGIERISSEKISEYIEISIDETCSLHNLMLDLQKCQDFSPEPWTHFQAIVYRSGHIDWQLANIPYEDNWISLDMRGISELTWTEADAHRIPYDIWKKKSKQYISEHDRFYQELLSVFERNMERVGWTVLFRGSMIQGQPQYEAFAIEADGTFHPQALELKKSQHLRLPKLLRQMQKSKLYPQPWTHFECRLGFMIPFEFQVSRHPETEPSENHHV
;
A
#
# COMPACT_ATOMS: atom_id res chain seq x y z
N MET A 1 -19.38 -2.18 -31.12
CA MET A 1 -20.05 -0.85 -31.06
C MET A 1 -18.99 0.20 -31.33
N ASN A 2 -19.29 1.30 -32.04
CA ASN A 2 -18.30 2.39 -32.22
C ASN A 2 -18.35 3.34 -31.01
N GLN A 3 -17.25 4.03 -30.73
CA GLN A 3 -17.10 4.93 -29.57
C GLN A 3 -18.22 5.96 -29.47
N GLU A 4 -18.58 6.61 -30.57
CA GLU A 4 -19.62 7.65 -30.59
C GLU A 4 -20.98 7.10 -30.13
N THR A 5 -21.35 5.88 -30.55
CA THR A 5 -22.58 5.23 -30.10
C THR A 5 -22.56 4.98 -28.59
N VAL A 6 -21.45 4.48 -28.05
CA VAL A 6 -21.31 4.25 -26.60
C VAL A 6 -21.48 5.56 -25.83
N LEU A 7 -20.78 6.61 -26.25
CA LEU A 7 -20.82 7.92 -25.60
C LEU A 7 -22.22 8.55 -25.64
N ASN A 8 -22.95 8.38 -26.75
CA ASN A 8 -24.32 8.87 -26.86
C ASN A 8 -25.29 8.11 -25.93
N GLN A 9 -25.11 6.81 -25.76
CA GLN A 9 -25.92 6.02 -24.83
C GLN A 9 -25.62 6.38 -23.36
N ILE A 10 -24.35 6.60 -23.01
CA ILE A 10 -23.97 7.10 -21.67
C ILE A 10 -24.67 8.43 -21.38
N LYS A 11 -24.64 9.37 -22.34
CA LYS A 11 -25.32 10.68 -22.18
C LYS A 11 -26.83 10.53 -22.02
N ALA A 12 -27.46 9.61 -22.74
CA ALA A 12 -28.90 9.37 -22.65
C ALA A 12 -29.31 8.89 -21.24
N ILE A 13 -28.46 8.13 -20.56
CA ILE A 13 -28.69 7.69 -19.18
C ILE A 13 -28.40 8.82 -18.18
N ILE A 14 -27.30 9.55 -18.34
CA ILE A 14 -26.83 10.50 -17.31
C ILE A 14 -27.50 11.88 -17.37
N LEU A 15 -27.74 12.43 -18.57
CA LEU A 15 -28.25 13.80 -18.73
C LEU A 15 -29.60 14.06 -18.04
N PRO A 16 -30.57 13.13 -17.98
CA PRO A 16 -31.81 13.31 -17.24
C PRO A 16 -31.63 13.66 -15.75
N TYR A 17 -30.48 13.29 -15.16
CA TYR A 17 -30.18 13.58 -13.76
C TYR A 17 -29.59 14.97 -13.52
N ILE A 18 -29.32 15.75 -14.57
CA ILE A 18 -28.85 17.14 -14.48
C ILE A 18 -30.04 18.09 -14.49
N GLN A 19 -30.45 18.55 -13.30
CA GLN A 19 -31.64 19.39 -13.14
C GLN A 19 -31.38 20.86 -13.51
N ASN A 20 -30.28 21.45 -13.02
CA ASN A 20 -29.93 22.84 -13.29
C ASN A 20 -28.79 22.99 -14.30
N ASN A 21 -28.69 24.16 -14.95
CA ASN A 21 -27.66 24.41 -15.97
C ASN A 21 -26.23 24.36 -15.43
N ASN A 22 -26.05 24.63 -14.14
CA ASN A 22 -24.75 24.63 -13.48
C ASN A 22 -24.44 23.32 -12.75
N ASP A 23 -25.39 22.38 -12.71
CA ASP A 23 -25.16 21.08 -12.11
C ASP A 23 -24.35 20.21 -13.05
N LYS A 24 -23.61 19.28 -12.46
CA LYS A 24 -22.88 18.24 -13.18
C LYS A 24 -23.04 16.91 -12.46
N ILE A 25 -22.96 15.82 -13.21
CA ILE A 25 -22.99 14.48 -12.65
C ILE A 25 -21.59 13.93 -12.65
N ARG A 26 -21.13 13.45 -11.50
CA ARG A 26 -19.96 12.62 -11.38
C ARG A 26 -20.39 11.17 -11.30
N PHE A 27 -19.81 10.31 -12.11
CA PHE A 27 -19.98 8.87 -11.96
C PHE A 27 -18.65 8.15 -12.17
N GLY A 28 -18.46 7.03 -11.49
CA GLY A 28 -17.19 6.33 -11.55
C GLY A 28 -17.25 4.96 -10.90
N SER A 29 -16.33 4.10 -11.34
CA SER A 29 -16.10 2.79 -10.76
C SER A 29 -14.88 2.12 -11.37
N GLN A 30 -14.64 0.90 -10.92
CA GLN A 30 -13.96 -0.13 -11.65
C GLN A 30 -14.81 -0.69 -12.80
N ALA A 31 -14.15 -0.97 -13.92
CA ALA A 31 -14.71 -1.63 -15.10
C ALA A 31 -14.03 -3.00 -15.26
N TYR A 32 -14.45 -3.95 -14.43
CA TYR A 32 -14.10 -5.37 -14.54
C TYR A 32 -15.29 -6.17 -15.05
N PRO A 33 -15.10 -7.22 -15.88
CA PRO A 33 -16.20 -8.00 -16.45
C PRO A 33 -17.20 -8.58 -15.44
N ASP A 34 -16.73 -8.93 -14.24
CA ASP A 34 -17.53 -9.65 -13.24
C ASP A 34 -17.84 -8.80 -11.98
N VAL A 35 -17.43 -7.52 -11.97
CA VAL A 35 -17.59 -6.66 -10.80
C VAL A 35 -17.96 -5.24 -11.25
N GLY A 36 -19.21 -4.86 -11.02
CA GLY A 36 -19.71 -3.52 -11.36
C GLY A 36 -20.52 -2.91 -10.24
N GLN A 37 -20.01 -1.81 -9.68
CA GLN A 37 -20.81 -0.91 -8.82
C GLN A 37 -20.49 0.53 -9.22
N ILE A 38 -21.36 1.16 -10.00
CA ILE A 38 -21.15 2.56 -10.38
C ILE A 38 -21.72 3.46 -9.29
N GLY A 39 -20.86 4.28 -8.70
CA GLY A 39 -21.30 5.40 -7.87
C GLY A 39 -21.73 6.56 -8.75
N ILE A 40 -22.84 7.21 -8.42
CA ILE A 40 -23.32 8.42 -9.07
C ILE A 40 -23.57 9.51 -8.03
N GLU A 41 -23.05 10.69 -8.32
CA GLU A 41 -23.21 11.88 -7.51
C GLU A 41 -23.60 13.09 -8.36
N ARG A 42 -24.53 13.91 -7.86
CA ARG A 42 -24.77 15.25 -8.38
C ARG A 42 -23.86 16.22 -7.65
N ILE A 43 -23.18 17.07 -8.42
CA ILE A 43 -22.43 18.19 -7.90
C ILE A 43 -23.17 19.46 -8.31
N SER A 44 -23.78 20.14 -7.34
CA SER A 44 -24.49 21.39 -7.57
C SER A 44 -23.54 22.58 -7.72
N SER A 45 -24.06 23.71 -8.22
CA SER A 45 -23.30 24.98 -8.27
C SER A 45 -22.82 25.47 -6.91
N GLU A 46 -23.48 25.05 -5.83
CA GLU A 46 -23.12 25.38 -4.44
C GLU A 46 -22.04 24.43 -3.88
N LYS A 47 -21.49 23.54 -4.71
CA LYS A 47 -20.52 22.49 -4.35
C LYS A 47 -21.06 21.48 -3.33
N ILE A 48 -22.37 21.35 -3.23
CA ILE A 48 -22.99 20.25 -2.49
C ILE A 48 -22.90 19.02 -3.38
N SER A 49 -22.27 17.95 -2.86
CA SER A 49 -22.28 16.63 -3.50
C SER A 49 -23.37 15.79 -2.85
N GLU A 50 -24.29 15.28 -3.66
CA GLU A 50 -25.34 14.36 -3.21
C GLU A 50 -25.28 13.07 -4.02
N TYR A 51 -25.39 11.92 -3.36
CA TYR A 51 -25.57 10.65 -4.05
C TYR A 51 -26.94 10.62 -4.71
N ILE A 52 -26.98 10.14 -5.95
CA ILE A 52 -28.24 9.96 -6.67
C ILE A 52 -28.48 8.47 -6.81
N GLU A 53 -29.69 8.06 -6.47
CA GLU A 53 -30.16 6.72 -6.75
C GLU A 53 -30.65 6.64 -8.19
N ILE A 54 -30.07 5.73 -8.96
CA ILE A 54 -30.52 5.38 -10.31
C ILE A 54 -31.00 3.94 -10.31
N SER A 55 -31.77 3.53 -11.31
CA SER A 55 -32.26 2.15 -11.34
C SER A 55 -31.11 1.15 -11.48
N ILE A 56 -31.35 -0.08 -11.01
CA ILE A 56 -30.40 -1.19 -11.18
C ILE A 56 -30.13 -1.42 -12.69
N ASP A 57 -31.16 -1.34 -13.52
CA ASP A 57 -31.04 -1.52 -14.97
C ASP A 57 -30.16 -0.45 -15.61
N GLU A 58 -30.29 0.82 -15.20
CA GLU A 58 -29.42 1.91 -15.66
C GLU A 58 -27.97 1.72 -15.17
N THR A 59 -27.79 1.25 -13.93
CA THR A 59 -26.47 0.97 -13.36
C THR A 59 -25.76 -0.13 -14.14
N CYS A 60 -26.46 -1.23 -14.42
CA CYS A 60 -25.94 -2.34 -15.22
C CYS A 60 -25.68 -1.89 -16.67
N SER A 61 -26.56 -1.08 -17.24
CA SER A 61 -26.38 -0.54 -18.59
C SER A 61 -25.15 0.34 -18.68
N LEU A 62 -24.95 1.26 -17.73
CA LEU A 62 -23.75 2.08 -17.65
C LEU A 62 -22.49 1.22 -17.53
N HIS A 63 -22.50 0.21 -16.66
CA HIS A 63 -21.35 -0.68 -16.49
C HIS A 63 -20.98 -1.40 -17.80
N ASN A 64 -21.97 -1.97 -18.49
CA ASN A 64 -21.76 -2.62 -19.79
C ASN A 64 -21.25 -1.65 -20.85
N LEU A 65 -21.76 -0.42 -20.87
CA LEU A 65 -21.27 0.64 -21.76
C LEU A 65 -19.80 0.97 -21.48
N MET A 66 -19.39 1.01 -20.22
CA MET A 66 -17.98 1.23 -19.88
C MET A 66 -17.09 0.07 -20.32
N LEU A 67 -17.55 -1.18 -20.19
CA LEU A 67 -16.84 -2.35 -20.73
C LEU A 67 -16.74 -2.32 -22.26
N ASP A 68 -17.76 -1.82 -22.94
CA ASP A 68 -17.71 -1.63 -24.40
C ASP A 68 -16.82 -0.46 -24.81
N LEU A 69 -16.77 0.60 -24.00
CA LEU A 69 -15.86 1.72 -24.20
C LEU A 69 -14.39 1.30 -24.05
N GLN A 70 -14.07 0.40 -23.11
CA GLN A 70 -12.72 -0.19 -22.99
C GLN A 70 -12.27 -0.91 -24.25
N LYS A 71 -13.20 -1.47 -25.05
CA LYS A 71 -12.90 -2.19 -26.29
C LYS A 71 -12.67 -1.24 -27.48
N CYS A 72 -12.97 0.05 -27.33
CA CYS A 72 -12.81 1.05 -28.37
C CYS A 72 -11.35 1.54 -28.41
N GLN A 73 -10.59 1.17 -29.43
CA GLN A 73 -9.17 1.54 -29.57
C GLN A 73 -8.92 3.05 -29.61
N ASP A 74 -9.87 3.82 -30.15
CA ASP A 74 -9.73 5.27 -30.30
C ASP A 74 -10.06 6.05 -29.02
N PHE A 75 -10.58 5.39 -27.98
CA PHE A 75 -11.03 6.08 -26.76
C PHE A 75 -9.86 6.42 -25.83
N SER A 76 -8.94 5.49 -25.62
CA SER A 76 -7.75 5.69 -24.82
C SER A 76 -6.57 4.93 -25.43
N PRO A 77 -5.39 5.58 -25.56
CA PRO A 77 -4.19 4.90 -26.05
C PRO A 77 -3.64 3.88 -25.04
N GLU A 78 -3.98 4.03 -23.76
CA GLU A 78 -3.55 3.13 -22.68
C GLU A 78 -4.73 2.30 -22.15
N PRO A 79 -4.48 1.04 -21.75
CA PRO A 79 -5.49 0.23 -21.08
C PRO A 79 -5.90 0.90 -19.77
N TRP A 80 -7.16 0.77 -19.39
CA TRP A 80 -7.70 1.31 -18.15
C TRP A 80 -8.69 0.32 -17.53
N THR A 81 -8.74 0.29 -16.21
CA THR A 81 -9.63 -0.59 -15.43
C THR A 81 -10.51 0.18 -14.46
N HIS A 82 -10.21 1.46 -14.23
CA HIS A 82 -10.99 2.37 -13.42
C HIS A 82 -11.23 3.66 -14.16
N PHE A 83 -12.37 4.27 -13.88
CA PHE A 83 -12.74 5.54 -14.49
C PHE A 83 -13.53 6.39 -13.50
N GLN A 84 -13.38 7.69 -13.67
CA GLN A 84 -14.28 8.70 -13.14
C GLN A 84 -14.62 9.65 -14.27
N ALA A 85 -15.89 9.99 -14.39
CA ALA A 85 -16.42 10.84 -15.44
C ALA A 85 -17.24 11.98 -14.83
N ILE A 86 -17.10 13.18 -15.40
CA ILE A 86 -17.94 14.33 -15.06
C ILE A 86 -18.72 14.71 -16.31
N VAL A 87 -20.04 14.59 -16.25
CA VAL A 87 -20.96 14.96 -17.32
C VAL A 87 -21.56 16.32 -17.02
N TYR A 88 -21.40 17.24 -17.97
CA TYR A 88 -21.99 18.57 -17.93
C TYR A 88 -23.31 18.59 -18.68
N ARG A 89 -24.17 19.58 -18.39
CA ARG A 89 -25.46 19.71 -19.09
C ARG A 89 -25.33 19.87 -20.60
N SER A 90 -24.22 20.41 -21.08
CA SER A 90 -23.89 20.50 -22.51
C SER A 90 -23.72 19.14 -23.19
N GLY A 91 -23.64 18.05 -22.43
CA GLY A 91 -23.27 16.73 -22.92
C GLY A 91 -21.76 16.55 -23.12
N HIS A 92 -20.95 17.52 -22.69
CA HIS A 92 -19.51 17.32 -22.55
C HIS A 92 -19.20 16.36 -21.39
N ILE A 93 -18.17 15.54 -21.55
CA ILE A 93 -17.72 14.58 -20.54
C ILE A 93 -16.22 14.74 -20.34
N ASP A 94 -15.84 15.06 -19.10
CA ASP A 94 -14.45 14.98 -18.66
C ASP A 94 -14.17 13.59 -18.09
N TRP A 95 -13.05 12.99 -18.49
CA TRP A 95 -12.66 11.65 -18.07
C TRP A 95 -11.38 11.68 -17.24
N GLN A 96 -11.35 10.84 -16.22
CA GLN A 96 -10.14 10.40 -15.54
C GLN A 96 -10.10 8.89 -15.62
N LEU A 97 -8.99 8.34 -16.07
CA LEU A 97 -8.79 6.90 -16.25
C LEU A 97 -7.58 6.46 -15.43
N ALA A 98 -7.66 5.26 -14.86
CA ALA A 98 -6.53 4.63 -14.19
C ALA A 98 -6.47 3.15 -14.54
N ASN A 99 -5.24 2.64 -14.64
CA ASN A 99 -4.98 1.22 -14.86
C ASN A 99 -4.49 0.58 -13.56
N ILE A 100 -5.43 0.11 -12.76
CA ILE A 100 -5.18 -0.56 -11.49
C ILE A 100 -5.49 -2.05 -11.70
N PRO A 101 -4.51 -2.95 -11.52
CA PRO A 101 -4.76 -4.38 -11.59
C PRO A 101 -5.78 -4.85 -10.54
N TYR A 102 -6.51 -5.92 -10.82
CA TYR A 102 -7.54 -6.45 -9.92
C TYR A 102 -6.97 -6.80 -8.53
N GLU A 103 -5.77 -7.36 -8.48
CA GLU A 103 -5.08 -7.72 -7.24
C GLU A 103 -4.51 -6.52 -6.47
N ASP A 104 -4.54 -5.33 -7.04
CA ASP A 104 -4.15 -4.07 -6.40
C ASP A 104 -5.35 -3.17 -6.10
N ASN A 105 -6.56 -3.60 -6.46
CA ASN A 105 -7.81 -2.91 -6.20
C ASN A 105 -8.30 -3.14 -4.76
N TRP A 106 -8.98 -2.14 -4.19
CA TRP A 106 -9.59 -2.24 -2.86
C TRP A 106 -10.89 -1.45 -2.79
N ILE A 107 -11.91 -2.00 -2.13
CA ILE A 107 -13.30 -1.49 -2.16
C ILE A 107 -13.47 -0.04 -1.71
N SER A 108 -12.57 0.48 -0.87
CA SER A 108 -12.63 1.85 -0.34
C SER A 108 -11.64 2.81 -1.01
N LEU A 109 -10.90 2.36 -2.03
CA LEU A 109 -9.99 3.20 -2.79
C LEU A 109 -10.64 3.62 -4.11
N ASP A 110 -10.63 4.91 -4.36
CA ASP A 110 -11.09 5.49 -5.62
C ASP A 110 -9.87 5.89 -6.46
N MET A 111 -9.84 5.43 -7.71
CA MET A 111 -8.80 5.74 -8.70
C MET A 111 -7.33 5.50 -8.27
N ARG A 112 -7.09 4.69 -7.23
CA ARG A 112 -5.73 4.35 -6.73
C ARG A 112 -5.61 2.88 -6.32
N GLY A 113 -4.46 2.28 -6.58
CA GLY A 113 -4.13 0.92 -6.11
C GLY A 113 -3.51 0.87 -4.72
N ILE A 114 -3.56 -0.28 -4.06
CA ILE A 114 -2.93 -0.52 -2.74
C ILE A 114 -1.42 -0.23 -2.79
N SER A 115 -0.77 -0.56 -3.91
CA SER A 115 0.67 -0.39 -4.11
C SER A 115 1.16 1.05 -4.05
N GLU A 116 0.25 2.02 -4.20
CA GLU A 116 0.51 3.46 -4.19
C GLU A 116 0.31 4.12 -2.82
N LEU A 117 -0.12 3.35 -1.82
CA LEU A 117 -0.40 3.87 -0.49
C LEU A 117 0.83 3.80 0.42
N THR A 118 0.97 4.80 1.28
CA THR A 118 1.72 4.66 2.53
C THR A 118 0.96 3.76 3.51
N TRP A 119 1.63 3.21 4.52
CA TRP A 119 0.93 2.42 5.54
C TRP A 119 -0.15 3.23 6.27
N THR A 120 0.09 4.52 6.54
CA THR A 120 -0.90 5.39 7.20
C THR A 120 -2.17 5.55 6.37
N GLU A 121 -2.04 5.71 5.05
CA GLU A 121 -3.20 5.75 4.16
C GLU A 121 -3.90 4.38 4.13
N ALA A 122 -3.13 3.30 3.99
CA ALA A 122 -3.68 1.95 3.93
C ALA A 122 -4.48 1.58 5.18
N ASP A 123 -3.97 1.93 6.37
CA ASP A 123 -4.63 1.72 7.66
C ASP A 123 -5.94 2.53 7.77
N ALA A 124 -5.95 3.78 7.29
CA ALA A 124 -7.17 4.60 7.24
C ALA A 124 -8.26 3.97 6.36
N HIS A 125 -7.86 3.25 5.30
CA HIS A 125 -8.75 2.48 4.42
C HIS A 125 -9.04 1.05 4.93
N ARG A 126 -8.56 0.70 6.13
CA ARG A 126 -8.68 -0.63 6.77
C ARG A 126 -8.10 -1.76 5.93
N ILE A 127 -7.05 -1.49 5.18
CA ILE A 127 -6.32 -2.51 4.42
C ILE A 127 -5.42 -3.27 5.39
N PRO A 128 -5.53 -4.61 5.49
CA PRO A 128 -4.65 -5.40 6.35
C PRO A 128 -3.17 -5.19 6.01
N TYR A 129 -2.34 -5.07 7.05
CA TYR A 129 -0.90 -4.80 6.91
C TYR A 129 -0.21 -5.80 5.98
N ASP A 130 -0.50 -7.09 6.09
CA ASP A 130 0.11 -8.12 5.26
C ASP A 130 -0.28 -8.02 3.78
N ILE A 131 -1.47 -7.50 3.48
CA ILE A 131 -1.91 -7.25 2.10
C ILE A 131 -1.16 -6.04 1.55
N TRP A 132 -1.17 -4.92 2.28
CA TRP A 132 -0.45 -3.70 1.89
C TRP A 132 1.04 -3.96 1.68
N LYS A 133 1.69 -4.65 2.63
CA LYS A 133 3.11 -4.98 2.60
C LYS A 133 3.53 -5.74 1.34
N LYS A 134 2.70 -6.69 0.88
CA LYS A 134 2.97 -7.48 -0.34
C LYS A 134 2.89 -6.66 -1.62
N LYS A 135 2.23 -5.50 -1.60
CA LYS A 135 1.91 -4.69 -2.78
C LYS A 135 2.67 -3.35 -2.80
N SER A 136 3.02 -2.82 -1.63
CA SER A 136 3.59 -1.48 -1.50
C SER A 136 4.97 -1.37 -2.16
N LYS A 137 5.04 -0.59 -3.24
CA LYS A 137 6.30 -0.23 -3.90
C LYS A 137 7.22 0.56 -2.97
N GLN A 138 6.63 1.38 -2.10
CA GLN A 138 7.37 2.12 -1.07
C GLN A 138 8.01 1.16 -0.07
N TYR A 139 7.26 0.17 0.42
CA TYR A 139 7.82 -0.82 1.33
C TYR A 139 9.02 -1.55 0.73
N ILE A 140 8.86 -2.05 -0.51
CA ILE A 140 9.92 -2.77 -1.23
C ILE A 140 11.14 -1.86 -1.43
N SER A 141 10.96 -0.65 -1.97
CA SER A 141 12.08 0.25 -2.26
C SER A 141 12.83 0.72 -1.01
N GLU A 142 12.15 1.03 0.09
CA GLU A 142 12.82 1.41 1.32
C GLU A 142 13.47 0.20 2.02
N HIS A 143 12.87 -0.99 1.92
CA HIS A 143 13.47 -2.25 2.38
C HIS A 143 14.75 -2.58 1.60
N ASP A 144 14.73 -2.43 0.26
CA ASP A 144 15.90 -2.61 -0.59
C ASP A 144 16.98 -1.57 -0.29
N ARG A 145 16.62 -0.29 -0.13
CA ARG A 145 17.58 0.76 0.27
C ARG A 145 18.22 0.43 1.62
N PHE A 146 17.43 -0.01 2.58
CA PHE A 146 17.93 -0.44 3.87
C PHE A 146 18.90 -1.63 3.72
N TYR A 147 18.54 -2.64 2.93
CA TYR A 147 19.40 -3.79 2.65
C TYR A 147 20.74 -3.36 2.03
N GLN A 148 20.72 -2.45 1.05
CA GLN A 148 21.92 -1.92 0.41
C GLN A 148 22.78 -1.08 1.36
N GLU A 149 22.19 -0.21 2.18
CA GLU A 149 22.94 0.55 3.19
C GLU A 149 23.59 -0.38 4.21
N LEU A 150 22.85 -1.41 4.62
CA LEU A 150 23.31 -2.40 5.57
C LEU A 150 24.45 -3.24 4.97
N LEU A 151 24.29 -3.79 3.76
CA LEU A 151 25.36 -4.45 3.01
C LEU A 151 26.60 -3.56 2.89
N SER A 152 26.46 -2.27 2.56
CA SER A 152 27.61 -1.36 2.45
C SER A 152 28.37 -1.17 3.77
N VAL A 153 27.69 -1.30 4.91
CA VAL A 153 28.33 -1.28 6.23
C VAL A 153 29.08 -2.60 6.44
N PHE A 154 28.53 -3.73 5.98
CA PHE A 154 29.17 -5.02 6.10
C PHE A 154 30.33 -5.25 5.13
N GLU A 155 30.18 -4.96 3.84
CA GLU A 155 31.25 -5.12 2.83
C GLU A 155 32.53 -4.38 3.25
N ARG A 156 32.39 -3.16 3.81
CA ARG A 156 33.52 -2.39 4.34
C ARG A 156 34.20 -3.00 5.57
N ASN A 157 33.55 -3.94 6.25
CA ASN A 157 34.02 -4.56 7.48
C ASN A 157 34.24 -6.09 7.37
N MET A 158 33.73 -6.74 6.31
CA MET A 158 33.66 -8.21 6.16
C MET A 158 34.65 -8.79 5.14
N GLU A 159 35.57 -8.03 4.56
CA GLU A 159 36.65 -8.56 3.70
C GLU A 159 37.58 -9.58 4.42
N ARG A 160 37.26 -10.05 5.63
CA ARG A 160 38.13 -10.91 6.44
C ARG A 160 37.51 -12.11 7.16
N VAL A 161 36.21 -12.40 7.12
CA VAL A 161 35.66 -13.46 8.01
C VAL A 161 34.45 -14.21 7.46
N GLY A 162 34.53 -15.55 7.48
CA GLY A 162 33.52 -16.49 7.01
C GLY A 162 32.39 -16.76 8.00
N TRP A 163 31.86 -15.72 8.64
CA TRP A 163 30.79 -15.82 9.65
C TRP A 163 29.51 -15.12 9.19
N THR A 164 28.37 -15.56 9.73
CA THR A 164 27.06 -14.89 9.66
C THR A 164 26.97 -13.87 10.79
N VAL A 165 26.28 -12.75 10.62
CA VAL A 165 26.05 -11.79 11.71
C VAL A 165 24.58 -11.73 12.06
N LEU A 166 24.26 -11.94 13.34
CA LEU A 166 22.94 -11.79 13.92
C LEU A 166 22.81 -10.45 14.61
N PHE A 167 21.83 -9.66 14.20
CA PHE A 167 21.44 -8.42 14.85
C PHE A 167 20.19 -8.64 15.67
N ARG A 168 20.24 -8.23 16.93
CA ARG A 168 19.09 -8.12 17.81
C ARG A 168 18.92 -6.68 18.25
N GLY A 169 17.69 -6.19 18.22
CA GLY A 169 17.35 -4.97 18.91
C GLY A 169 16.14 -5.17 19.80
N SER A 170 16.14 -4.48 20.93
CA SER A 170 15.05 -4.49 21.89
C SER A 170 14.76 -3.08 22.37
N MET A 171 13.52 -2.84 22.78
CA MET A 171 13.12 -1.62 23.47
C MET A 171 13.02 -1.92 24.97
N ILE A 172 13.94 -1.39 25.77
CA ILE A 172 13.94 -1.56 27.23
C ILE A 172 13.65 -0.19 27.84
N GLN A 173 12.50 -0.06 28.51
CA GLN A 173 12.07 1.19 29.15
C GLN A 173 12.04 2.40 28.20
N GLY A 174 11.63 2.19 26.94
CA GLY A 174 11.59 3.23 25.91
C GLY A 174 12.96 3.62 25.33
N GLN A 175 14.05 3.00 25.80
CA GLN A 175 15.38 3.16 25.22
C GLN A 175 15.70 1.97 24.31
N PRO A 176 16.14 2.21 23.07
CA PRO A 176 16.56 1.13 22.20
C PRO A 176 17.92 0.57 22.64
N GLN A 177 17.98 -0.74 22.82
CA GLN A 177 19.19 -1.51 23.02
C GLN A 177 19.46 -2.39 21.81
N TYR A 178 20.74 -2.54 21.46
CA TYR A 178 21.15 -3.26 20.26
C TYR A 178 22.31 -4.18 20.59
N GLU A 179 22.24 -5.38 20.03
CA GLU A 179 23.26 -6.40 20.15
C GLU A 179 23.53 -6.97 18.77
N ALA A 180 24.78 -7.28 18.50
CA ALA A 180 25.16 -7.99 17.29
C ALA A 180 26.11 -9.11 17.67
N PHE A 181 25.90 -10.26 17.04
CA PHE A 181 26.62 -11.49 17.33
C PHE A 181 27.17 -12.05 16.03
N ALA A 182 28.43 -12.45 16.04
CA ALA A 182 28.93 -13.32 14.98
C ALA A 182 28.45 -14.75 15.24
N ILE A 183 27.94 -15.40 14.20
CA ILE A 183 27.42 -16.75 14.20
C ILE A 183 28.19 -17.56 13.17
N GLU A 184 28.65 -18.73 13.57
CA GLU A 184 29.29 -19.71 12.71
C GLU A 184 28.30 -20.33 11.71
N ALA A 185 28.81 -21.02 10.69
CA ALA A 185 27.95 -21.67 9.69
C ALA A 185 27.00 -22.73 10.28
N ASP A 186 27.33 -23.29 11.46
CA ASP A 186 26.52 -24.27 12.19
C ASP A 186 25.47 -23.65 13.13
N GLY A 187 25.35 -22.32 13.15
CA GLY A 187 24.40 -21.59 13.99
C GLY A 187 24.89 -21.32 15.42
N THR A 188 26.11 -21.71 15.77
CA THR A 188 26.69 -21.40 17.09
C THR A 188 27.26 -19.99 17.15
N PHE A 189 27.27 -19.38 18.34
CA PHE A 189 27.90 -18.08 18.53
C PHE A 189 29.42 -18.19 18.41
N HIS A 190 30.02 -17.36 17.56
CA HIS A 190 31.47 -17.32 17.42
C HIS A 190 32.11 -16.88 18.76
N PRO A 191 33.17 -17.54 19.26
CA PRO A 191 33.79 -17.19 20.55
C PRO A 191 34.41 -15.78 20.58
N GLN A 192 34.81 -15.26 19.42
CA GLN A 192 35.23 -13.88 19.21
C GLN A 192 34.07 -12.97 18.75
N ALA A 193 32.82 -13.33 19.00
CA ALA A 193 31.68 -12.44 18.80
C ALA A 193 31.93 -11.19 19.62
N LEU A 194 32.56 -10.18 19.00
CA LEU A 194 32.68 -8.86 19.56
C LEU A 194 31.25 -8.44 19.85
N GLU A 195 30.96 -8.16 21.12
CA GLU A 195 29.93 -7.20 21.44
C GLU A 195 30.23 -5.94 20.61
N LEU A 196 29.58 -5.80 19.45
CA LEU A 196 29.57 -4.57 18.68
C LEU A 196 28.85 -3.44 19.43
N LYS A 197 28.52 -3.66 20.72
CA LYS A 197 27.93 -2.72 21.69
C LYS A 197 28.65 -1.37 21.77
N LYS A 198 29.87 -1.23 21.24
CA LYS A 198 30.67 0.01 21.34
C LYS A 198 31.19 0.56 20.02
N SER A 199 30.93 -0.08 18.87
CA SER A 199 31.40 0.46 17.60
C SER A 199 30.51 1.61 17.14
N GLN A 200 30.88 2.84 17.50
CA GLN A 200 30.36 4.06 16.88
C GLN A 200 30.62 4.09 15.35
N HIS A 201 31.45 3.18 14.83
CA HIS A 201 31.85 3.09 13.44
C HIS A 201 30.86 2.31 12.57
N LEU A 202 30.12 1.37 13.16
CA LEU A 202 28.96 0.82 12.49
C LEU A 202 27.87 1.88 12.59
N ARG A 203 27.49 2.48 11.45
CA ARG A 203 26.35 3.41 11.37
C ARG A 203 25.01 2.78 11.76
N LEU A 204 25.01 1.60 12.38
CA LEU A 204 23.88 0.81 12.83
C LEU A 204 22.92 1.60 13.73
N PRO A 205 23.35 2.35 14.76
CA PRO A 205 22.41 3.13 15.56
C PRO A 205 21.70 4.21 14.73
N LYS A 206 22.35 4.74 13.69
CA LYS A 206 21.73 5.70 12.75
C LYS A 206 20.74 4.99 11.82
N LEU A 207 21.12 3.83 11.28
CA LEU A 207 20.30 2.99 10.42
C LEU A 207 19.02 2.51 11.14
N LEU A 208 19.15 2.08 12.39
CA LEU A 208 18.04 1.62 13.22
C LEU A 208 17.15 2.78 13.69
N ARG A 209 17.73 3.96 13.99
CA ARG A 209 16.94 5.20 14.18
C ARG A 209 16.20 5.60 12.90
N GLN A 210 16.78 5.38 11.72
CA GLN A 210 16.10 5.60 10.45
C GLN A 210 14.95 4.58 10.28
N MET A 211 15.12 3.31 10.67
CA MET A 211 14.03 2.33 10.70
C MET A 211 12.93 2.71 11.68
N GLN A 212 13.26 3.16 12.89
CA GLN A 212 12.27 3.62 13.87
C GLN A 212 11.46 4.81 13.36
N LYS A 213 12.10 5.71 12.61
CA LYS A 213 11.44 6.83 11.94
C LYS A 213 10.73 6.44 10.65
N SER A 214 11.11 5.33 10.02
CA SER A 214 10.46 4.82 8.82
C SER A 214 9.09 4.25 9.20
N LYS A 215 8.09 4.49 8.36
CA LYS A 215 6.75 3.89 8.51
C LYS A 215 6.70 2.42 8.04
N LEU A 216 7.85 1.82 7.73
CA LEU A 216 7.96 0.50 7.11
C LEU A 216 7.52 -0.63 8.03
N TYR A 217 7.80 -0.50 9.32
CA TYR A 217 7.53 -1.53 10.30
C TYR A 217 6.43 -1.05 11.25
N PRO A 218 5.43 -1.89 11.55
CA PRO A 218 4.30 -1.51 12.38
C PRO A 218 4.83 -1.23 13.79
N GLN A 219 4.77 0.04 14.18
CA GLN A 219 5.03 0.48 15.54
C GLN A 219 3.83 0.14 16.43
N PRO A 220 4.05 -0.18 17.72
CA PRO A 220 5.34 -0.39 18.36
C PRO A 220 5.86 -1.82 18.17
N TRP A 221 7.18 -1.98 17.99
CA TRP A 221 7.88 -3.26 18.09
C TRP A 221 8.79 -3.24 19.32
N THR A 222 8.77 -4.32 20.10
CA THR A 222 9.56 -4.46 21.33
C THR A 222 10.85 -5.24 21.10
N HIS A 223 10.88 -6.06 20.05
CA HIS A 223 12.03 -6.89 19.69
C HIS A 223 12.08 -7.13 18.18
N PHE A 224 13.30 -7.15 17.61
CA PHE A 224 13.55 -7.65 16.27
C PHE A 224 14.82 -8.50 16.23
N GLU A 225 14.79 -9.55 15.41
CA GLU A 225 15.95 -10.37 15.05
C GLU A 225 16.18 -10.29 13.53
N CYS A 226 17.43 -10.09 13.13
CA CYS A 226 17.85 -9.95 11.75
C CYS A 226 19.12 -10.78 11.50
N ARG A 227 19.06 -11.74 10.57
CA ARG A 227 20.19 -12.61 10.20
C ARG A 227 20.77 -12.17 8.85
N LEU A 228 22.08 -11.93 8.80
CA LEU A 228 22.82 -11.67 7.56
C LEU A 228 23.91 -12.71 7.34
N GLY A 229 23.74 -13.52 6.29
CA GLY A 229 24.77 -14.42 5.77
C GLY A 229 25.16 -14.08 4.34
N PHE A 230 26.39 -14.39 3.94
CA PHE A 230 26.90 -14.24 2.57
C PHE A 230 26.13 -15.07 1.51
N MET A 231 25.31 -16.05 1.93
CA MET A 231 24.58 -16.96 1.03
C MET A 231 23.18 -17.36 1.54
N ILE A 232 22.68 -16.78 2.63
CA ILE A 232 21.38 -17.15 3.21
C ILE A 232 20.40 -15.97 2.99
N PRO A 233 19.17 -16.23 2.51
CA PRO A 233 18.14 -15.19 2.44
C PRO A 233 17.92 -14.51 3.79
N PHE A 234 17.65 -13.22 3.76
CA PHE A 234 17.41 -12.40 4.94
C PHE A 234 16.17 -12.91 5.70
N GLU A 235 16.33 -13.27 6.98
CA GLU A 235 15.19 -13.56 7.85
C GLU A 235 15.04 -12.44 8.89
N PHE A 236 13.88 -11.77 8.83
CA PHE A 236 13.50 -10.70 9.75
C PHE A 236 12.32 -11.18 10.58
N GLN A 237 12.54 -11.39 11.87
CA GLN A 237 11.49 -11.75 12.81
C GLN A 237 11.23 -10.56 13.74
N VAL A 238 10.00 -10.05 13.72
CA VAL A 238 9.52 -9.03 14.66
C VAL A 238 8.53 -9.69 15.59
N SER A 239 8.78 -9.64 16.88
CA SER A 239 7.82 -10.08 17.89
C SER A 239 7.29 -8.87 18.66
N ARG A 240 5.98 -8.89 18.92
CA ARG A 240 5.37 -8.05 19.95
C ARG A 240 5.55 -8.79 21.27
N HIS A 241 5.99 -8.10 22.31
CA HIS A 241 5.90 -8.63 23.67
C HIS A 241 4.44 -9.01 23.91
N PRO A 242 4.12 -10.21 24.43
CA PRO A 242 2.84 -10.36 25.10
C PRO A 242 2.83 -9.30 26.19
N GLU A 243 1.83 -8.43 26.15
CA GLU A 243 1.53 -7.58 27.30
C GLU A 243 1.52 -8.49 28.52
N THR A 244 2.27 -8.11 29.55
CA THR A 244 2.18 -8.73 30.86
C THR A 244 0.72 -8.82 31.24
N GLU A 245 0.13 -10.02 31.16
CA GLU A 245 -1.14 -10.30 31.83
C GLU A 245 -0.93 -9.90 33.30
N PRO A 246 -1.81 -9.06 33.87
CA PRO A 246 -1.73 -8.76 35.28
C PRO A 246 -1.93 -10.08 36.03
N SER A 247 -0.95 -10.42 36.88
CA SER A 247 -1.01 -11.59 37.75
C SER A 247 -2.36 -11.65 38.45
N GLU A 248 -3.11 -12.72 38.20
CA GLU A 248 -4.28 -13.05 39.00
C GLU A 248 -3.84 -13.23 40.46
N ASN A 249 -4.15 -12.22 41.27
CA ASN A 249 -4.05 -12.31 42.72
C ASN A 249 -4.90 -13.49 43.18
N HIS A 250 -4.24 -14.53 43.69
CA HIS A 250 -4.87 -15.52 44.53
C HIS A 250 -5.41 -14.83 45.79
N HIS A 251 -6.73 -14.64 45.83
CA HIS A 251 -7.45 -14.48 47.09
C HIS A 251 -7.86 -15.87 47.58
N VAL A 252 -7.24 -16.27 48.69
CA VAL A 252 -7.81 -17.22 49.67
C VAL A 252 -8.83 -16.48 50.51
#